data_AF-A0A9Q9HDM6-F1
#
_entry.id   AF-A0A9Q9HDM6-F1
#
_cell.length_a   1.000
_cell.length_b   1.000
_cell.length_c   1.000
_cell.angle_alpha   90.00
_cell.angle_beta   90.00
_cell.angle_gamma   90.00
#
_symmetry.space_group_name_H-M   'P 1'
#
loop_
_entity.id
_entity.type
_entity.pdbx_description
1 polymer ?
#
loop_
_entity_poly.entity_id
_entity_poly.type
_entity_poly.pdbx_seq_one_letter_code
_entity_poly.pdbx_strand_id
1 'polypeptide(L)'
;MTWRPFRVLAMFALLAACQMAVPQPGPSKITLVPDDGGLLVLPQGQRIDFGRSPSGVIPVLDRELGAHRPLLLEGCPSGVIARHQWGALVLAFTRERFVGWQSGDRSSGLTCTP
;
A
#
# COMPACT_ATOMS: atom_id res chain seq x y z
N MET A 1 -47.90 15.25 48.81
CA MET A 1 -46.68 16.07 48.81
C MET A 1 -45.50 15.16 49.10
N THR A 2 -44.92 14.53 48.07
CA THR A 2 -43.61 13.85 48.08
C THR A 2 -43.22 13.61 46.62
N TRP A 3 -42.21 14.36 46.16
CA TRP A 3 -41.83 14.51 44.75
C TRP A 3 -40.73 13.49 44.42
N ARG A 4 -40.85 12.74 43.31
CA ARG A 4 -39.83 11.82 42.79
C ARG A 4 -38.94 12.58 41.79
N PRO A 5 -37.65 12.83 42.05
CA PRO A 5 -36.73 13.24 40.99
C PRO A 5 -36.11 11.99 40.34
N PHE A 6 -36.90 11.31 39.51
CA PHE A 6 -36.34 10.48 38.44
C PHE A 6 -36.12 11.41 37.25
N ARG A 7 -35.00 11.28 36.54
CA ARG A 7 -34.61 12.00 35.29
C ARG A 7 -33.67 13.19 35.46
N VAL A 8 -32.45 12.92 35.91
CA VAL A 8 -31.28 13.69 35.46
C VAL A 8 -30.18 12.71 35.08
N LEU A 9 -30.35 12.01 33.95
CA LEU A 9 -29.23 11.27 33.33
C LEU A 9 -29.54 10.99 31.85
N ALA A 10 -29.80 12.04 31.07
CA ALA A 10 -30.03 11.90 29.63
C ALA A 10 -29.41 13.08 28.89
N MET A 11 -28.11 13.34 29.08
CA MET A 11 -27.45 14.46 28.42
C MET A 11 -25.92 14.28 28.31
N PHE A 12 -25.41 13.16 27.76
CA PHE A 12 -23.97 13.04 27.45
C PHE A 12 -23.62 11.99 26.37
N ALA A 13 -24.52 11.67 25.45
CA ALA A 13 -24.33 10.53 24.52
C ALA A 13 -24.42 10.90 23.02
N LEU A 14 -24.01 12.10 22.60
CA LEU A 14 -24.19 12.58 21.21
C LEU A 14 -22.94 13.08 20.48
N LEU A 15 -21.71 12.80 20.94
CA LEU A 15 -20.48 13.40 20.37
C LEU A 15 -19.42 12.42 19.84
N ALA A 16 -19.75 11.16 19.55
CA ALA A 16 -18.75 10.20 19.05
C ALA A 16 -19.23 9.44 17.81
N ALA A 17 -19.35 10.12 16.66
CA ALA A 17 -19.49 9.45 15.37
C ALA A 17 -18.99 10.31 14.19
N CYS A 18 -17.82 10.95 14.31
CA CYS A 18 -17.04 11.32 13.13
C CYS A 18 -16.26 10.08 12.67
N GLN A 19 -16.98 9.06 12.21
CA GLN A 19 -16.37 7.98 11.45
C GLN A 19 -15.99 8.56 10.08
N MET A 20 -14.72 8.94 9.96
CA MET A 20 -14.08 9.22 8.68
C MET A 20 -14.29 7.98 7.81
N ALA A 21 -15.21 8.07 6.87
CA ALA A 21 -15.39 7.05 5.86
C ALA A 21 -14.07 6.95 5.09
N VAL A 22 -13.32 5.88 5.33
CA VAL A 22 -12.14 5.57 4.53
C VAL A 22 -12.65 5.31 3.11
N PRO A 23 -12.27 6.10 2.10
CA PRO A 23 -12.69 5.86 0.73
C PRO A 23 -12.32 4.44 0.35
N GLN A 24 -13.31 3.61 0.01
CA GLN A 24 -13.01 2.30 -0.56
C GLN A 24 -12.33 2.52 -1.91
N PRO A 25 -11.14 1.91 -2.14
CA PRO A 25 -10.50 1.97 -3.44
C PRO A 25 -11.49 1.48 -4.50
N GLY A 26 -11.74 2.33 -5.51
CA GLY A 26 -12.49 1.91 -6.70
C GLY A 26 -11.73 0.83 -7.47
N PRO A 27 -12.36 0.17 -8.46
CA PRO A 27 -11.67 -0.79 -9.29
C PRO A 27 -10.45 -0.14 -9.96
N SER A 28 -9.28 -0.78 -9.80
CA SER A 28 -8.02 -0.35 -10.40
C SER A 28 -8.18 -0.18 -11.90
N LYS A 29 -7.80 0.99 -12.42
CA LYS A 29 -7.89 1.29 -13.86
C LYS A 29 -6.67 0.81 -14.65
N ILE A 30 -5.66 0.31 -13.95
CA ILE A 30 -4.41 -0.18 -14.54
C ILE A 30 -4.19 -1.65 -14.22
N THR A 31 -3.47 -2.32 -15.10
CA THR A 31 -2.86 -3.62 -14.83
C THR A 31 -1.35 -3.46 -14.83
N LEU A 32 -0.69 -3.97 -13.80
CA LEU A 32 0.77 -4.05 -13.78
C LEU A 32 1.19 -5.44 -14.26
N VAL A 33 2.02 -5.46 -15.29
CA VAL A 33 2.62 -6.68 -15.82
C VAL A 33 4.10 -6.64 -15.51
N PRO A 34 4.59 -7.46 -14.56
CA PRO A 34 6.00 -7.51 -14.25
C PRO A 34 6.81 -8.08 -15.42
N ASP A 35 7.95 -7.44 -15.71
CA ASP A 35 8.91 -7.86 -16.74
C ASP A 35 10.36 -7.69 -16.24
N ASP A 36 11.33 -8.04 -17.09
CA ASP A 36 12.76 -8.02 -16.72
C ASP A 36 13.28 -6.62 -16.40
N GLY A 37 12.61 -5.54 -16.85
CA GLY A 37 13.00 -4.15 -16.62
C GLY A 37 12.22 -3.44 -15.51
N GLY A 38 11.17 -4.06 -14.97
CA GLY A 38 10.32 -3.50 -13.93
C GLY A 38 8.86 -3.89 -14.08
N LEU A 39 7.96 -2.91 -14.17
CA LEU A 39 6.51 -3.12 -14.27
C LEU A 39 5.93 -2.37 -15.46
N LEU A 40 5.44 -3.10 -16.46
CA LEU A 40 4.66 -2.52 -17.55
C LEU A 40 3.26 -2.15 -17.05
N VAL A 41 2.81 -0.93 -17.35
CA VAL A 41 1.52 -0.37 -16.96
C VAL A 41 0.59 -0.42 -18.16
N LEU A 42 -0.44 -1.25 -18.09
CA LEU A 42 -1.47 -1.38 -19.11
C LEU A 42 -2.76 -0.66 -18.70
N PRO A 43 -3.49 -0.05 -19.66
CA PRO A 43 -3.21 -0.04 -21.11
C PRO A 43 -2.23 1.04 -21.58
N GLN A 44 -1.68 1.87 -20.69
CA GLN A 44 -0.91 3.06 -21.05
C GLN A 44 0.41 2.75 -21.80
N GLY A 45 0.93 1.52 -21.69
CA GLY A 45 2.19 1.10 -22.31
C GLY A 45 3.43 1.75 -21.69
N GLN A 46 3.28 2.44 -20.57
CA GLN A 46 4.40 3.03 -19.82
C GLN A 46 5.01 1.99 -18.90
N ARG A 47 6.29 2.14 -18.55
CA ARG A 47 6.98 1.24 -17.62
C ARG A 47 7.46 1.97 -16.38
N ILE A 48 7.28 1.35 -15.23
CA ILE A 48 7.97 1.71 -14.00
C ILE A 48 9.31 0.94 -14.02
N ASP A 49 10.34 1.58 -14.55
CA ASP A 49 11.69 1.01 -14.63
C ASP A 49 12.34 0.88 -13.26
N PHE A 50 13.26 -0.08 -13.13
CA PHE A 50 14.24 -0.04 -12.05
C PHE A 50 14.99 1.30 -12.02
N GLY A 51 15.29 1.78 -10.81
CA GLY A 51 15.90 3.09 -10.59
C GLY A 51 14.90 4.24 -10.38
N ARG A 52 13.60 4.04 -10.62
CA ARG A 52 12.57 5.05 -10.29
C ARG A 52 12.51 5.33 -8.79
N SER A 53 12.31 6.60 -8.42
CA SER A 53 12.23 7.00 -7.01
C SER A 53 11.03 6.36 -6.30
N PRO A 54 11.19 5.84 -5.07
CA PRO A 54 10.09 5.35 -4.24
C PRO A 54 8.97 6.39 -4.08
N SER A 55 9.32 7.67 -3.96
CA SER A 55 8.36 8.77 -3.81
C SER A 55 7.47 9.00 -5.03
N GLY A 56 7.91 8.55 -6.22
CA GLY A 56 7.10 8.58 -7.44
C GLY A 56 6.32 7.28 -7.68
N VAL A 57 6.80 6.15 -7.16
CA VAL A 57 6.20 4.83 -7.38
C VAL A 57 5.11 4.53 -6.35
N ILE A 58 5.43 4.60 -5.06
CA ILE A 58 4.54 4.12 -3.98
C ILE A 58 3.19 4.86 -3.99
N PRO A 59 3.11 6.21 -4.05
CA PRO A 59 1.82 6.89 -4.02
C PRO A 59 0.96 6.61 -5.24
N VAL A 60 1.58 6.37 -6.40
CA VAL A 60 0.86 5.98 -7.62
C VAL A 60 0.27 4.59 -7.45
N LEU A 61 1.05 3.63 -6.96
CA LEU A 61 0.56 2.28 -6.72
C LEU A 61 -0.52 2.25 -5.64
N ASP A 62 -0.37 3.00 -4.55
CA ASP A 62 -1.40 3.11 -3.51
C ASP A 62 -2.71 3.68 -4.04
N ARG A 63 -2.64 4.68 -4.94
CA ARG A 63 -3.82 5.25 -5.58
C ARG A 63 -4.52 4.25 -6.50
N GLU A 64 -3.75 3.51 -7.29
CA GLU A 64 -4.31 2.65 -8.33
C GLU A 64 -4.68 1.25 -7.82
N LEU A 65 -3.91 0.67 -6.89
CA LEU A 65 -4.07 -0.69 -6.38
C LEU A 65 -4.61 -0.75 -4.94
N GLY A 66 -4.79 0.42 -4.29
CA GLY A 66 -5.08 0.51 -2.87
C GLY A 66 -3.82 0.46 -2.01
N ALA A 67 -3.98 0.71 -0.71
CA ALA A 67 -2.87 0.84 0.21
C ALA A 67 -2.00 -0.44 0.28
N HIS A 68 -0.68 -0.25 0.22
CA HIS A 68 0.27 -1.32 0.42
C HIS A 68 0.34 -1.83 1.87
N ARG A 69 0.89 -3.03 2.01
CA ARG A 69 1.36 -3.58 3.30
C ARG A 69 2.89 -3.58 3.35
N PRO A 70 3.54 -2.99 4.37
CA PRO A 70 4.98 -3.14 4.56
C PRO A 70 5.33 -4.58 4.94
N LEU A 71 6.45 -5.08 4.43
CA LEU A 71 6.99 -6.40 4.76
C LEU A 71 8.33 -6.29 5.48
N LEU A 72 8.66 -7.33 6.24
CA LEU A 72 9.95 -7.44 6.93
C LEU A 72 11.10 -7.64 5.93
N LEU A 73 12.31 -7.30 6.38
CA LEU A 73 13.52 -7.25 5.55
C LEU A 73 14.46 -8.45 5.76
N GLU A 74 14.06 -9.51 6.48
CA GLU A 74 14.91 -10.67 6.62
C GLU A 74 15.27 -11.27 5.24
N GLY A 75 16.53 -11.67 5.11
CA GLY A 75 17.05 -12.27 3.88
C GLY A 75 17.15 -11.32 2.68
N CYS A 76 16.99 -10.01 2.90
CA CYS A 76 17.21 -9.01 1.86
C CYS A 76 18.70 -8.70 1.65
N PRO A 77 19.13 -8.48 0.39
CA PRO A 77 20.45 -7.95 0.09
C PRO A 77 20.70 -6.60 0.78
N SER A 78 21.97 -6.33 1.11
CA SER A 78 22.39 -5.05 1.66
C SER A 78 21.97 -3.90 0.74
N GLY A 79 21.27 -2.90 1.29
CA GLY A 79 20.81 -1.72 0.56
C GLY A 79 19.32 -1.71 0.28
N VAL A 80 18.64 -2.85 0.29
CA VAL A 80 17.17 -2.90 0.35
C VAL A 80 16.74 -2.47 1.74
N ILE A 81 15.98 -1.38 1.84
CA ILE A 81 15.53 -0.81 3.12
C ILE A 81 14.01 -0.86 3.29
N ALA A 82 13.28 -1.20 2.23
CA ALA A 82 11.83 -1.28 2.29
C ALA A 82 11.31 -2.32 1.31
N ARG A 83 10.24 -3.00 1.75
CA ARG A 83 9.44 -3.90 0.93
C ARG A 83 7.98 -3.58 1.13
N HIS A 84 7.26 -3.48 0.03
CA HIS A 84 5.84 -3.14 0.03
C HIS A 84 5.07 -4.13 -0.83
N GLN A 85 3.92 -4.59 -0.33
CA GLN A 85 3.08 -5.57 -0.98
C GLN A 85 1.73 -4.98 -1.38
N TRP A 86 1.34 -5.21 -2.65
CA TRP A 86 0.01 -4.98 -3.21
C TRP A 86 -0.54 -6.30 -3.74
N GLY A 87 -1.46 -6.93 -3.02
CA GLY A 87 -1.96 -8.25 -3.39
C GLY A 87 -0.83 -9.28 -3.50
N ALA A 88 -0.62 -9.86 -4.69
CA ALA A 88 0.47 -10.81 -4.95
C ALA A 88 1.79 -10.15 -5.42
N LEU A 89 1.82 -8.84 -5.60
CA LEU A 89 2.99 -8.10 -6.06
C LEU A 89 3.76 -7.54 -4.86
N VAL A 90 5.05 -7.85 -4.76
CA VAL A 90 5.97 -7.30 -3.76
C VAL A 90 7.03 -6.50 -4.48
N LEU A 91 7.25 -5.26 -4.05
CA LEU A 91 8.32 -4.40 -4.57
C LEU A 91 9.36 -4.15 -3.49
N ALA A 92 10.63 -4.16 -3.89
CA ALA A 92 11.79 -3.86 -3.05
C ALA A 92 12.38 -2.50 -3.43
N PHE A 93 12.72 -1.73 -2.41
CA PHE A 93 13.26 -0.39 -2.56
C PHE A 93 14.54 -0.20 -1.74
N THR A 94 15.47 0.54 -2.31
CA THR A 94 16.48 1.27 -1.54
C THR A 94 15.90 2.62 -1.11
N ARG A 95 16.69 3.44 -0.43
CA ARG A 95 16.27 4.81 -0.07
C ARG A 95 15.81 5.64 -1.26
N GLU A 96 16.46 5.44 -2.41
CA GLU A 96 16.30 6.32 -3.57
C GLU A 96 15.69 5.62 -4.77
N ARG A 97 15.59 4.28 -4.79
CA ARG A 97 15.28 3.54 -6.01
C ARG A 97 14.39 2.33 -5.75
N PHE A 98 13.43 2.13 -6.65
CA PHE A 98 12.83 0.84 -6.94
C PHE A 98 13.89 -0.08 -7.56
N VAL A 99 14.13 -1.25 -6.97
CA VAL A 99 15.26 -2.12 -7.36
C VAL A 99 14.88 -3.55 -7.66
N GLY A 100 13.65 -3.98 -7.38
CA GLY A 100 13.24 -5.34 -7.69
C GLY A 100 11.77 -5.59 -7.37
N TRP A 101 11.22 -6.61 -8.01
CA TRP A 101 9.85 -7.07 -7.78
C TRP A 101 9.79 -8.58 -7.64
N GLN A 102 8.75 -9.05 -6.96
CA GLN A 102 8.39 -10.46 -6.87
C GLN A 102 6.87 -10.62 -7.02
N SER A 103 6.45 -11.63 -7.78
CA SER A 103 5.05 -12.01 -7.92
C SER A 103 4.93 -13.52 -8.15
N GLY A 104 4.41 -14.22 -7.14
CA GLY A 104 4.49 -15.68 -7.07
C GLY A 104 5.94 -16.16 -7.12
N ASP A 105 6.23 -17.09 -8.02
CA ASP A 105 7.57 -17.67 -8.22
C ASP A 105 8.45 -16.84 -9.17
N ARG A 106 7.92 -15.74 -9.72
CA ARG A 106 8.68 -14.85 -10.60
C ARG A 106 9.22 -13.67 -9.84
N SER A 107 10.41 -13.25 -10.22
CA SER A 107 11.06 -12.07 -9.67
C SER A 107 12.08 -11.49 -10.64
N SER A 108 12.34 -10.20 -10.56
CA SER A 108 13.46 -9.56 -11.24
C SER A 108 14.05 -8.44 -10.38
N GLY A 109 15.33 -8.13 -10.62
CA GLY A 109 16.11 -7.16 -9.85
C GLY A 109 16.59 -7.72 -8.50
N LEU A 110 16.73 -6.83 -7.50
CA LEU A 110 17.11 -7.21 -6.15
C LEU A 110 15.89 -7.68 -5.37
N THR A 111 15.84 -8.97 -5.05
CA THR A 111 14.79 -9.57 -4.24
C THR A 111 15.34 -10.17 -2.95
N CYS A 112 14.45 -10.35 -1.98
CA CYS A 112 14.81 -10.95 -0.71
C CYS A 112 14.55 -12.46 -0.80
N THR A 113 15.55 -13.25 -0.47
CA THR A 113 15.43 -14.70 -0.34
C THR A 113 14.99 -15.02 1.08
N PRO A 114 14.08 -15.98 1.30
CA PRO A 114 13.69 -16.42 2.64
C PRO A 114 14.87 -17.00 3.44
#